data_AF-T1B5D2-F1
#
_entry.id   AF-T1B5D2-F1
#
_cell.length_a   1.000
_cell.length_b   1.000
_cell.length_c   1.000
_cell.angle_alpha   90.00
_cell.angle_beta   90.00
_cell.angle_gamma   90.00
#
_symmetry.space_group_name_H-M   'P 1'
#
loop_
_entity.id
_entity.type
_entity.pdbx_description
1 polymer ?
#
loop_
_entity_poly.entity_id
_entity_poly.type
_entity_poly.pdbx_seq_one_letter_code
_entity_poly.pdbx_strand_id
1 'polypeptide(L)'
;RLLSTGAALLARPLVSVRDPMSGFFALRRSILDRRPLAPIGYKIGLEILVKCRPAPIVEIPIEFRPRLAGESKLARGEIGRYLRHVGRLYGWRLGGPQRASSTR
;
A
#
# COMPACT_ATOMS: atom_id res chain seq x y z
N ARG A 1 -2.01 17.72 -4.64
CA ARG A 1 -2.32 16.77 -5.75
C ARG A 1 -1.05 16.12 -6.31
N LEU A 2 0.01 16.87 -6.67
CA LEU A 2 1.28 16.33 -7.19
C LEU A 2 1.96 15.25 -6.33
N LEU A 3 2.05 15.44 -5.01
CA LEU A 3 2.66 14.46 -4.10
C LEU A 3 1.93 13.11 -4.08
N SER A 4 0.60 13.12 -4.24
CA SER A 4 -0.21 11.90 -4.24
C SER A 4 -0.07 11.12 -5.55
N THR A 5 0.02 11.84 -6.68
CA THR A 5 0.22 11.24 -8.00
C THR A 5 1.60 10.60 -8.11
N GLY A 6 2.64 11.28 -7.62
CA GLY A 6 4.01 10.72 -7.57
C GLY A 6 4.09 9.49 -6.66
N ALA A 7 3.43 9.52 -5.50
CA ALA A 7 3.35 8.37 -4.61
C ALA A 7 2.70 7.15 -5.29
N ALA A 8 1.55 7.34 -5.95
CA ALA A 8 0.87 6.28 -6.68
C ALA A 8 1.76 5.68 -7.77
N LEU A 9 2.45 6.52 -8.56
CA LEU A 9 3.37 6.06 -9.63
C LEU A 9 4.48 5.15 -9.09
N LEU A 10 5.09 5.49 -7.95
CA LEU A 10 6.14 4.66 -7.34
C LEU A 10 5.62 3.30 -6.83
N ALA A 11 4.34 3.23 -6.45
CA ALA A 11 3.71 2.01 -5.96
C ALA A 11 3.20 1.08 -7.09
N ARG A 12 2.85 1.63 -8.27
CA ARG A 12 2.28 0.85 -9.40
C ARG A 12 3.11 -0.36 -9.85
N PRO A 13 4.45 -0.32 -9.92
CA PRO A 13 5.22 -1.51 -10.28
C PRO A 13 5.12 -2.65 -9.25
N LEU A 14 4.74 -2.33 -8.01
CA LEU A 14 4.69 -3.28 -6.91
C LEU A 14 3.36 -4.04 -6.83
N VAL A 15 2.27 -3.51 -7.40
CA VAL A 15 0.90 -4.02 -7.21
C VAL A 15 0.05 -3.79 -8.47
N SER A 16 -0.95 -4.64 -8.71
CA SER A 16 -1.80 -4.58 -9.91
C SER A 16 -3.06 -3.71 -9.79
N VAL A 17 -3.29 -3.08 -8.63
CA VAL A 17 -4.49 -2.25 -8.36
C VAL A 17 -4.37 -0.85 -8.93
N ARG A 18 -5.51 -0.22 -9.28
CA ARG A 18 -5.56 1.15 -9.81
C ARG A 18 -5.31 2.19 -8.73
N ASP A 19 -5.84 2.00 -7.53
CA ASP A 19 -5.57 2.88 -6.38
C ASP A 19 -4.83 2.15 -5.23
N PRO A 20 -3.49 1.98 -5.36
CA PRO A 20 -2.68 1.37 -4.31
C PRO A 20 -2.53 2.25 -3.07
N MET A 21 -2.96 3.51 -3.17
CA MET A 21 -2.85 4.52 -2.13
C MET A 21 -4.16 4.73 -1.38
N SER A 22 -5.22 3.98 -1.69
CA SER A 22 -6.45 4.06 -0.93
C SER A 22 -6.19 3.74 0.55
N GLY A 23 -6.65 4.64 1.42
CA GLY A 23 -6.69 4.39 2.86
C GLY A 23 -7.93 3.61 3.29
N PHE A 24 -8.83 3.29 2.36
CA PHE A 24 -10.10 2.65 2.63
C PHE A 24 -10.23 1.37 1.82
N PHE A 25 -10.21 0.24 2.53
CA PHE A 25 -10.26 -1.10 1.96
C PHE A 25 -10.80 -2.08 3.01
N ALA A 26 -11.28 -3.23 2.55
CA ALA A 26 -11.70 -4.34 3.39
C ALA A 26 -10.94 -5.60 3.00
N LEU A 27 -10.64 -6.46 3.96
CA LEU A 27 -9.99 -7.74 3.73
C LEU A 27 -10.45 -8.80 4.74
N ARG A 28 -10.35 -10.07 4.36
CA ARG A 28 -10.52 -11.20 5.30
C ARG A 28 -9.34 -11.24 6.26
N ARG A 29 -9.60 -11.52 7.54
CA ARG A 29 -8.56 -11.60 8.59
C ARG A 29 -7.42 -12.56 8.24
N SER A 30 -7.75 -13.69 7.61
CA SER A 30 -6.78 -14.72 7.18
C SER A 30 -5.69 -14.21 6.22
N ILE A 31 -5.91 -13.09 5.53
CA ILE A 31 -4.89 -12.47 4.67
C ILE A 31 -3.72 -11.91 5.49
N LEU A 32 -4.00 -11.43 6.72
CA LEU A 32 -2.99 -10.87 7.61
C LEU A 32 -2.08 -11.94 8.21
N ASP A 33 -2.54 -13.20 8.25
CA ASP A 33 -1.76 -14.32 8.80
C ASP A 33 -0.73 -14.87 7.79
N ARG A 34 -0.84 -14.48 6.52
CA ARG A 34 0.07 -14.95 5.46
C ARG A 34 1.52 -14.54 5.67
N ARG A 35 1.75 -13.33 6.19
CA ARG A 35 3.08 -12.76 6.39
C ARG A 35 3.09 -11.73 7.53
N PRO A 36 4.17 -11.64 8.31
CA PRO A 36 4.31 -10.59 9.30
C PRO A 36 4.38 -9.21 8.63
N LEU A 37 3.54 -8.30 9.12
CA LEU A 37 3.49 -6.90 8.70
C LEU A 37 4.32 -6.06 9.67
N ALA A 38 5.09 -5.12 9.15
CA ALA A 38 5.87 -4.18 9.95
C ALA A 38 5.75 -2.77 9.35
N PRO A 39 4.54 -2.18 9.38
CA PRO A 39 4.27 -0.90 8.77
C PRO A 39 5.01 0.22 9.50
N ILE A 40 5.86 0.92 8.76
CA ILE A 40 6.60 2.10 9.24
C ILE A 40 5.68 3.35 9.30
N GLY A 41 4.43 3.25 8.82
CA GLY A 41 3.45 4.35 8.84
C GLY A 41 2.30 4.21 7.83
N TYR A 42 1.72 5.35 7.47
CA TYR A 42 0.36 5.64 6.95
C TYR A 42 -0.22 4.78 5.81
N LYS A 43 0.54 3.93 5.13
CA LYS A 43 0.09 3.11 3.98
C LYS A 43 0.19 1.60 4.22
N ILE A 44 -0.41 1.11 5.31
CA ILE A 44 -0.49 -0.32 5.59
C ILE A 44 -1.15 -1.14 4.46
N GLY A 45 -2.11 -0.55 3.72
CA GLY A 45 -2.74 -1.20 2.56
C GLY A 45 -1.75 -1.60 1.47
N LEU A 46 -0.75 -0.74 1.18
CA LEU A 46 0.29 -1.05 0.20
C LEU A 46 1.15 -2.23 0.66
N GLU A 47 1.50 -2.28 1.95
CA GLU A 47 2.30 -3.37 2.50
C GLU A 47 1.55 -4.72 2.42
N ILE A 48 0.25 -4.72 2.71
CA ILE A 48 -0.60 -5.91 2.57
C ILE A 48 -0.65 -6.37 1.11
N LEU A 49 -0.86 -5.45 0.16
CA LEU A 49 -0.91 -5.79 -1.27
C LEU A 49 0.40 -6.41 -1.76
N VAL A 50 1.55 -5.87 -1.32
CA VAL A 50 2.86 -6.36 -1.75
C VAL A 50 3.23 -7.69 -1.08
N LYS A 51 3.08 -7.80 0.25
CA LYS A 51 3.57 -8.95 1.03
C LYS A 51 2.58 -10.11 1.07
N CYS A 52 1.30 -9.83 1.30
CA CYS A 52 0.28 -10.86 1.48
C CYS A 52 -0.36 -11.30 0.16
N ARG A 53 -0.15 -10.54 -0.93
CA ARG A 53 -0.64 -10.81 -2.29
C ARG A 53 -2.08 -11.35 -2.29
N PRO A 54 -3.05 -10.58 -1.76
CA PRO A 54 -4.43 -11.02 -1.68
C PRO A 54 -4.99 -11.25 -3.10
N ALA A 55 -5.79 -12.30 -3.27
CA ALA A 55 -6.48 -12.62 -4.51
C ALA A 55 -7.78 -13.37 -4.18
N PRO A 56 -8.89 -13.11 -4.91
CA PRO A 56 -9.06 -12.04 -5.90
C PRO A 56 -9.14 -10.63 -5.26
N ILE A 57 -8.88 -9.59 -6.05
CA ILE A 57 -9.03 -8.18 -5.63
C ILE A 57 -10.13 -7.54 -6.48
N VAL A 58 -11.04 -6.80 -5.82
CA VAL A 58 -12.11 -6.03 -6.47
C VAL A 58 -11.99 -4.57 -6.05
N GLU A 59 -12.04 -3.66 -7.02
CA GLU A 59 -12.01 -2.21 -6.78
C GLU A 59 -13.44 -1.66 -6.89
N ILE A 60 -13.93 -1.09 -5.79
CA ILE A 60 -15.25 -0.45 -5.73
C ILE A 60 -15.02 1.06 -5.81
N PRO A 61 -15.62 1.79 -6.77
CA PRO A 61 -15.48 3.24 -6.87
C PRO A 61 -16.07 3.94 -5.64
N ILE A 62 -15.32 4.88 -5.07
CA ILE A 62 -15.75 5.68 -3.92
C ILE A 62 -15.46 7.15 -4.21
N GLU A 63 -16.45 8.01 -4.01
CA GLU A 63 -16.28 9.45 -4.12
C GLU A 63 -15.81 10.02 -2.77
N PHE A 64 -14.55 10.44 -2.70
CA PHE A 64 -14.03 11.15 -1.54
C PHE A 64 -14.46 12.61 -1.59
N ARG A 65 -15.35 13.01 -0.67
CA ARG A 65 -15.76 14.41 -0.51
C ARG A 65 -14.61 15.25 0.06
N PRO A 66 -14.47 16.53 -0.34
CA PRO A 66 -13.47 17.42 0.23
C PRO A 66 -13.72 17.60 1.73
N ARG A 67 -12.64 17.69 2.52
CA ARG A 67 -12.75 18.01 3.96
C ARG A 67 -13.21 19.45 4.12
N LEU A 68 -14.24 19.66 4.93
CA LEU A 68 -14.83 20.99 5.19
C LEU A 68 -14.00 21.83 6.17
N ALA A 69 -13.17 21.20 7.01
CA ALA A 69 -12.27 21.86 7.95
C ALA A 69 -11.05 20.98 8.29
N GLY A 70 -9.94 21.63 8.63
CA GLY A 70 -8.70 21.01 9.10
C GLY A 70 -7.51 21.26 8.18
N GLU A 71 -6.41 21.77 8.74
CA GLU A 71 -5.14 21.87 8.02
C GLU A 71 -4.62 20.48 7.64
N SER A 72 -3.95 20.41 6.50
CA SER A 72 -3.37 19.18 6.01
C SER A 72 -2.35 18.64 7.02
N LYS A 73 -2.67 17.54 7.71
CA LYS A 73 -1.74 16.81 8.62
C LYS A 73 -0.51 16.23 7.91
N LEU A 74 -0.31 16.55 6.63
CA LEU A 74 0.79 16.13 5.78
C LEU A 74 2.04 16.96 6.12
N ALA A 75 2.62 16.70 7.29
CA ALA A 75 3.92 17.24 7.66
C ALA A 75 4.99 16.67 6.70
N ARG A 76 6.04 17.44 6.40
CA ARG A 76 7.17 17.02 5.53
C ARG A 76 7.79 15.66 5.96
N GLY A 77 7.69 15.30 7.25
CA GLY A 77 8.13 14.01 7.77
C GLY A 77 7.38 12.78 7.22
N GLU A 78 6.11 12.92 6.82
CA GLU A 78 5.34 11.81 6.23
C GLU A 78 5.87 11.40 4.86
N ILE A 79 6.39 12.35 4.08
CA ILE A 79 7.00 12.07 2.76
C ILE A 79 8.24 11.18 2.95
N GLY A 80 9.11 11.51 3.90
CA GLY A 80 10.30 10.71 4.21
C GLY A 80 9.96 9.30 4.71
N ARG A 81 8.91 9.17 5.54
CA ARG A 81 8.40 7.85 5.96
C ARG A 81 7.88 7.04 4.78
N TYR A 82 7.14 7.67 3.88
CA TYR A 82 6.63 7.03 2.67
C TYR A 82 7.75 6.51 1.75
N LEU A 83 8.73 7.36 1.43
CA LEU A 83 9.86 6.97 0.57
C LEU A 83 10.65 5.79 1.16
N ARG A 84 10.92 5.82 2.47
CA ARG A 84 11.57 4.71 3.17
C ARG A 84 10.75 3.43 3.12
N HIS A 85 9.43 3.54 3.29
CA HIS A 85 8.51 2.41 3.21
C HIS A 85 8.53 1.78 1.81
N VAL A 86 8.41 2.59 0.76
CA VAL A 86 8.47 2.13 -0.63
C VAL A 86 9.83 1.49 -0.95
N GLY A 87 10.94 2.11 -0.55
CA GLY A 87 12.28 1.53 -0.73
C GLY A 87 12.43 0.15 -0.09
N ARG A 88 11.91 -0.05 1.13
CA ARG A 88 11.89 -1.37 1.79
C ARG A 88 11.05 -2.39 1.03
N LEU A 89 9.92 -1.98 0.47
CA LEU A 89 9.08 -2.88 -0.35
C LEU A 89 9.75 -3.27 -1.67
N TYR A 90 10.48 -2.35 -2.31
CA TYR A 90 11.31 -2.68 -3.48
C TYR A 90 12.43 -3.66 -3.12
N GLY A 91 13.14 -3.44 -2.01
CA GLY A 91 14.15 -4.37 -1.51
C GLY A 91 13.56 -5.76 -1.22
N TRP A 92 12.34 -5.82 -0.65
CA TRP A 92 11.64 -7.09 -0.44
C TRP A 92 11.26 -7.79 -1.75
N ARG A 93 10.79 -7.04 -2.76
CA ARG A 93 10.41 -7.59 -4.07
C ARG A 93 11.62 -8.06 -4.88
N LEU A 94 12.76 -7.37 -4.77
CA LEU A 94 13.97 -7.65 -5.56
C LEU A 94 14.94 -8.63 -4.88
N GLY A 95 15.02 -8.65 -3.54
CA GLY A 95 16.00 -9.43 -2.79
C GLY A 95 15.43 -10.48 -1.82
N GLY A 96 14.10 -10.59 -1.69
CA GLY A 96 13.48 -11.57 -0.78
C GLY A 96 13.40 -12.98 -1.39
N PRO A 97 13.61 -14.06 -0.61
CA PRO A 97 13.37 -15.42 -1.09
C PRO A 97 11.90 -15.56 -1.49
N GLN A 98 11.67 -15.64 -2.81
CA GLN A 98 10.38 -15.93 -3.38
C GLN A 98 10.04 -17.40 -3.11
N ARG A 99 9.56 -17.72 -1.90
CA ARG A 99 8.77 -18.93 -1.73
C ARG A 99 7.48 -18.71 -2.50
N ALA A 100 7.51 -19.16 -3.75
CA ALA A 100 6.36 -19.42 -4.56
C ALA A 100 5.35 -20.19 -3.70
N SER A 101 4.20 -19.59 -3.45
CA SER A 101 3.02 -20.34 -3.06
C SER A 101 2.55 -21.08 -4.31
N SER A 102 3.22 -22.21 -4.54
CA SER A 102 2.74 -23.34 -5.31
C SER A 102 1.30 -23.68 -4.91
N THR A 103 0.44 -23.76 -5.92
CA THR A 103 -0.75 -24.63 -5.97
C THR A 103 -1.84 -24.44 -4.90
N ARG A 104 -2.95 -23.78 -5.29
CA ARG A 104 -4.27 -24.40 -5.53
C ARG A 104 -5.29 -23.32 -5.89
#